data_AF-A0A1G0E3M0-F1
#
_entry.id   AF-A0A1G0E3M0-F1
#
_cell.length_a   1.000
_cell.length_b   1.000
_cell.length_c   1.000
_cell.angle_alpha   90.00
_cell.angle_beta   90.00
_cell.angle_gamma   90.00
#
_symmetry.space_group_name_H-M   'P 1'
#
loop_
_entity.id
_entity.type
_entity.pdbx_description
1 polymer ?
#
loop_
_entity_poly.entity_id
_entity_poly.type
_entity_poly.pdbx_seq_one_letter_code
_entity_poly.pdbx_strand_id
1 'polypeptide(L)'
;MPSGIQITRQRYDTYMWLKKHTPDPQGKIIKKDFDYAAGYYPIPKDPNLPYNYPKSAYGIMAWWEIGHQITYIAERIPNTNPFQQGIIEKNKATGAALFFTSADEKKAVENLDIMGSKYIFIDNKTANNIGGISVWYKGTENWTTYIKHKITLPQKTLNIKIPIDSAKFHQSMLNRLFYNDANGLQHFRLIYESGGDYLVMLRRAIFKPYFYVDAKILNFKNYKDALKFVTDANRMYWANKEKTVFIHNARNPVKGDKIFEKVKGATINGEVSKDIADGTRVNLTLKLKTKFDRIFTYEQTTKVKNGKYNFIVPYPTAAMRGDGYSYDIKPIGPYQIQIGSKVIEVLVPEEAVMIGKTIKLSSLVLNTRAGSRTF
;
A
#
# COMPACT_ATOMS: atom_id res chain seq x y z
N MET A 1 -18.78 24.24 -19.68
CA MET A 1 -18.03 24.19 -18.40
C MET A 1 -16.60 23.76 -18.72
N PRO A 2 -15.56 24.45 -18.24
CA PRO A 2 -14.20 23.96 -18.44
C PRO A 2 -14.04 22.58 -17.76
N SER A 3 -13.55 21.61 -18.52
CA SER A 3 -13.28 20.25 -18.07
C SER A 3 -11.91 20.19 -17.38
N GLY A 4 -11.86 20.51 -16.09
CA GLY A 4 -10.67 20.36 -15.26
C GLY A 4 -10.81 19.20 -14.26
N ILE A 5 -9.69 18.71 -13.71
CA ILE A 5 -9.72 17.77 -12.58
C ILE A 5 -10.40 18.48 -11.40
N GLN A 6 -11.55 17.97 -10.99
CA GLN A 6 -12.22 18.42 -9.77
C GLN A 6 -11.46 17.90 -8.55
N ILE A 7 -11.11 18.80 -7.63
CA ILE A 7 -10.50 18.44 -6.36
C ILE A 7 -11.61 18.36 -5.32
N THR A 8 -11.87 17.17 -4.81
CA THR A 8 -12.79 17.01 -3.68
C THR A 8 -12.17 17.58 -2.41
N ARG A 9 -13.00 18.01 -1.44
CA ARG A 9 -12.49 18.50 -0.16
C ARG A 9 -11.59 17.46 0.54
N GLN A 10 -12.00 16.20 0.51
CA GLN A 10 -11.22 15.08 1.05
C GLN A 10 -9.83 14.97 0.41
N ARG A 11 -9.74 15.10 -0.92
CA ARG A 11 -8.45 15.08 -1.63
C ARG A 11 -7.58 16.27 -1.24
N TYR A 12 -8.17 17.46 -1.14
CA TYR A 12 -7.45 18.65 -0.67
C TYR A 12 -6.90 18.45 0.75
N ASP A 13 -7.70 17.92 1.67
CA ASP A 13 -7.28 17.65 3.05
C ASP A 13 -6.12 16.62 3.08
N THR A 14 -6.11 15.64 2.18
CA THR A 14 -4.97 14.70 2.00
C THR A 14 -3.68 15.44 1.59
N TYR A 15 -3.75 16.37 0.64
CA TYR A 15 -2.56 17.16 0.25
C TYR A 15 -2.08 18.07 1.38
N MET A 16 -3.00 18.71 2.10
CA MET A 16 -2.66 19.52 3.26
C MET A 16 -2.06 18.69 4.39
N TRP A 17 -2.53 17.45 4.57
CA TRP A 17 -1.92 16.50 5.49
C TRP A 17 -0.49 16.19 5.05
N LEU A 18 -0.27 15.83 3.78
CA LEU A 18 1.06 15.53 3.24
C LEU A 18 2.04 16.69 3.46
N LYS A 19 1.58 17.94 3.24
CA LYS A 19 2.35 19.16 3.49
C LYS A 19 2.78 19.33 4.96
N LYS A 20 1.89 19.04 5.91
CA LYS A 20 2.09 19.31 7.34
C LYS A 20 2.78 18.19 8.10
N HIS A 21 2.67 16.95 7.60
CA HIS A 21 3.02 15.74 8.33
C HIS A 21 4.22 14.99 7.77
N THR A 22 4.87 15.52 6.72
CA THR A 22 6.13 15.00 6.19
C THR A 22 7.22 16.07 6.25
N PRO A 23 8.52 15.71 6.37
CA PRO A 23 9.59 16.69 6.45
C PRO A 23 9.58 17.60 5.23
N ASP A 24 10.05 18.84 5.36
CA ASP A 24 10.29 19.64 4.16
C ASP A 24 11.42 18.99 3.34
N PRO A 25 11.26 18.71 2.03
CA PRO A 25 12.33 18.15 1.22
C PRO A 25 13.56 19.08 1.12
N GLN A 26 13.45 20.35 1.51
CA GLN A 26 14.58 21.29 1.63
C GLN A 26 15.24 21.28 3.02
N GLY A 27 14.67 20.57 4.00
CA GLY A 27 15.11 20.62 5.38
C GLY A 27 14.80 21.97 6.05
N LYS A 28 15.71 22.46 6.92
CA LYS A 28 15.53 23.70 7.70
C LYS A 28 16.15 24.95 7.06
N ILE A 29 16.97 24.79 6.03
CA ILE A 29 17.74 25.88 5.40
C ILE A 29 17.42 25.91 3.91
N ILE A 30 16.54 26.84 3.54
CA ILE A 30 16.39 27.23 2.14
C ILE A 30 17.70 27.93 1.75
N LYS A 31 18.52 27.22 0.98
CA LYS A 31 19.40 27.87 0.01
C LYS A 31 18.55 28.95 -0.68
N LYS A 32 18.91 30.24 -0.56
CA LYS A 32 18.12 31.34 -1.15
C LYS A 32 17.82 31.15 -2.64
N ASP A 33 18.60 30.30 -3.31
CA ASP A 33 18.54 29.94 -4.73
C ASP A 33 17.72 28.66 -5.03
N PHE A 34 17.15 27.95 -4.05
CA PHE A 34 16.27 26.80 -4.29
C PHE A 34 14.99 26.96 -3.48
N ASP A 35 13.90 27.37 -4.12
CA ASP A 35 12.55 27.39 -3.56
C ASP A 35 11.59 26.67 -4.53
N TYR A 36 11.48 25.36 -4.34
CA TYR A 36 10.68 24.51 -5.22
C TYR A 36 9.17 24.82 -5.14
N ALA A 37 8.71 25.36 -4.00
CA ALA A 37 7.31 25.67 -3.74
C ALA A 37 6.89 26.98 -4.43
N ALA A 38 7.77 28.00 -4.44
CA ALA A 38 7.58 29.22 -5.21
C ALA A 38 7.89 29.05 -6.71
N GLY A 39 8.36 27.88 -7.13
CA GLY A 39 8.76 27.61 -8.52
C GLY A 39 10.09 28.26 -8.92
N TYR A 40 10.89 28.70 -7.94
CA TYR A 40 12.19 29.30 -8.18
C TYR A 40 13.28 28.23 -8.19
N TYR A 41 13.73 27.88 -9.39
CA TYR A 41 14.86 27.00 -9.61
C TYR A 41 15.91 27.71 -10.47
N PRO A 42 17.20 27.61 -10.15
CA PRO A 42 18.25 27.93 -11.10
C PRO A 42 18.07 27.01 -12.31
N ILE A 43 18.08 27.60 -13.50
CA ILE A 43 18.04 26.84 -14.75
C ILE A 43 19.24 25.90 -14.76
N PRO A 44 19.05 24.58 -14.92
CA PRO A 44 20.16 23.63 -15.00
C PRO A 44 21.11 24.01 -16.13
N LYS A 45 22.42 23.91 -15.89
CA LYS A 45 23.44 24.12 -16.92
C LYS A 45 23.30 23.12 -18.09
N ASP A 46 22.85 21.91 -17.78
CA ASP A 46 22.49 20.88 -18.76
C ASP A 46 21.08 20.37 -18.45
N PRO A 47 20.07 20.62 -19.32
CA PRO A 47 18.71 20.15 -19.11
C PRO A 47 18.54 18.63 -19.26
N ASN A 48 19.58 17.92 -19.72
CA ASN A 48 19.56 16.46 -19.87
C ASN A 48 20.04 15.70 -18.63
N LEU A 49 20.65 16.39 -17.67
CA LEU A 49 21.13 15.78 -16.43
C LEU A 49 20.07 15.86 -15.32
N PRO A 50 20.09 14.93 -14.34
CA PRO A 50 19.31 15.07 -13.13
C PRO A 50 19.58 16.41 -12.45
N TYR A 51 18.52 17.05 -11.98
CA TYR A 51 18.64 18.29 -11.22
C TYR A 51 19.44 18.04 -9.92
N ASN A 52 20.34 18.97 -9.58
CA ASN A 52 21.18 18.86 -8.38
C ASN A 52 20.42 19.28 -7.11
N TYR A 53 19.53 18.40 -6.66
CA TYR A 53 18.73 18.61 -5.45
C TYR A 53 19.58 18.61 -4.17
N PRO A 54 19.14 19.32 -3.10
CA PRO A 54 19.77 19.18 -1.79
C PRO A 54 19.65 17.74 -1.29
N LYS A 55 20.59 17.29 -0.44
CA LYS A 55 20.62 15.92 0.11
C LYS A 55 19.35 15.53 0.90
N SER A 56 18.62 16.51 1.41
CA SER A 56 17.34 16.32 2.11
C SER A 56 16.17 16.03 1.18
N ALA A 57 16.31 16.31 -0.12
CA ALA A 57 15.21 16.20 -1.07
C ALA A 57 14.76 14.77 -1.25
N TYR A 58 13.46 14.64 -1.46
CA TYR A 58 12.82 13.37 -1.75
C TYR A 58 11.61 13.59 -2.66
N GLY A 59 11.28 12.55 -3.42
CA GLY A 59 10.10 12.51 -4.28
C GLY A 59 8.89 11.83 -3.64
N ILE A 60 7.71 12.18 -4.14
CA ILE A 60 6.45 11.47 -3.94
C ILE A 60 6.17 10.64 -5.20
N MET A 61 6.24 9.31 -5.07
CA MET A 61 5.80 8.40 -6.11
C MET A 61 4.28 8.39 -6.19
N ALA A 62 3.72 8.82 -7.30
CA ALA A 62 2.29 8.86 -7.54
C ALA A 62 2.00 8.57 -9.02
N TRP A 63 0.73 8.33 -9.35
CA TRP A 63 0.33 8.34 -10.75
C TRP A 63 0.29 9.76 -11.30
N TRP A 64 0.63 9.90 -12.57
CA TRP A 64 0.98 11.18 -13.19
C TRP A 64 -0.12 12.25 -13.10
N GLU A 65 -1.39 11.84 -13.06
CA GLU A 65 -2.55 12.74 -13.05
C GLU A 65 -2.56 13.71 -11.86
N ILE A 66 -1.95 13.35 -10.73
CA ILE A 66 -1.98 14.14 -9.49
C ILE A 66 -0.69 14.92 -9.22
N GLY A 67 0.30 14.84 -10.11
CA GLY A 67 1.62 15.45 -9.90
C GLY A 67 1.57 16.96 -9.64
N HIS A 68 0.83 17.73 -10.46
CA HIS A 68 0.70 19.17 -10.24
C HIS A 68 0.07 19.51 -8.88
N GLN A 69 -0.90 18.71 -8.42
CA GLN A 69 -1.55 18.95 -7.13
C GLN A 69 -0.60 18.64 -5.96
N ILE A 70 0.25 17.62 -6.11
CA ILE A 70 1.35 17.36 -5.16
C ILE A 70 2.30 18.55 -5.10
N THR A 71 2.66 19.14 -6.24
CA THR A 71 3.52 20.33 -6.29
C THR A 71 2.85 21.55 -5.65
N TYR A 72 1.66 21.94 -6.12
CA TYR A 72 1.09 23.25 -5.78
C TYR A 72 0.26 23.28 -4.49
N ILE A 73 -0.21 22.13 -3.99
CA ILE A 73 -1.04 22.07 -2.78
C ILE A 73 -0.26 21.42 -1.64
N ALA A 74 0.28 20.22 -1.90
CA ALA A 74 1.07 19.54 -0.87
C ALA A 74 2.46 20.14 -0.71
N GLU A 75 2.89 21.00 -1.64
CA GLU A 75 4.25 21.53 -1.70
C GLU A 75 5.24 20.39 -1.51
N ARG A 76 5.19 19.37 -2.37
CA ARG A 76 6.19 18.29 -2.41
C ARG A 76 6.61 18.04 -3.86
N ILE A 77 7.73 17.35 -4.04
CA ILE A 77 8.29 17.06 -5.37
C ILE A 77 7.64 15.77 -5.88
N PRO A 78 6.77 15.81 -6.90
CA PRO A 78 6.22 14.58 -7.46
C PRO A 78 7.25 13.92 -8.38
N ASN A 79 7.32 12.59 -8.37
CA ASN A 79 8.14 11.86 -9.33
C ASN A 79 7.53 11.80 -10.73
N THR A 80 6.22 12.06 -10.84
CA THR A 80 5.47 12.04 -12.10
C THR A 80 4.57 13.25 -12.20
N ASN A 81 4.24 13.69 -13.42
CA ASN A 81 3.41 14.87 -13.61
C ASN A 81 2.47 14.78 -14.82
N PRO A 82 1.47 15.68 -14.92
CA PRO A 82 0.55 15.77 -16.06
C PRO A 82 1.16 15.99 -17.45
N PHE A 83 2.46 16.30 -17.55
CA PHE A 83 3.20 16.25 -18.81
C PHE A 83 3.68 14.84 -19.18
N GLN A 84 3.18 13.81 -18.48
CA GLN A 84 3.46 12.40 -18.70
C GLN A 84 4.93 11.99 -18.44
N GLN A 85 5.66 12.83 -17.72
CA GLN A 85 7.02 12.52 -17.27
C GLN A 85 6.99 11.60 -16.05
N GLY A 86 8.03 10.77 -15.89
CA GLY A 86 8.17 9.85 -14.77
C GLY A 86 7.29 8.59 -14.83
N ILE A 87 6.45 8.44 -15.86
CA ILE A 87 5.66 7.22 -16.05
C ILE A 87 6.59 6.03 -16.33
N ILE A 88 7.47 6.21 -17.31
CA ILE A 88 8.61 5.36 -17.64
C ILE A 88 9.80 6.31 -17.88
N GLU A 89 10.91 6.08 -17.20
CA GLU A 89 12.12 6.89 -17.35
C GLU A 89 12.89 6.55 -18.64
N LYS A 90 13.83 7.42 -19.03
CA LYS A 90 14.69 7.21 -20.22
C LYS A 90 15.45 5.87 -20.19
N ASN A 91 15.79 5.38 -18.99
CA ASN A 91 16.44 4.08 -18.78
C ASN A 91 15.51 2.87 -19.07
N LYS A 92 14.20 3.09 -19.26
CA LYS A 92 13.16 2.07 -19.47
C LYS A 92 13.04 1.02 -18.35
N ALA A 93 13.69 1.23 -17.21
CA ALA A 93 13.77 0.30 -16.09
C ALA A 93 13.12 0.86 -14.82
N THR A 94 12.89 2.18 -14.75
CA THR A 94 12.25 2.86 -13.61
C THR A 94 11.09 3.75 -14.03
N GLY A 95 10.34 4.24 -13.05
CA GLY A 95 9.14 5.06 -13.27
C GLY A 95 7.90 4.46 -12.59
N ALA A 96 6.85 5.27 -12.50
CA ALA A 96 5.63 4.93 -11.77
C ALA A 96 4.94 3.68 -12.32
N ALA A 97 4.90 3.48 -13.64
CA ALA A 97 4.22 2.32 -14.20
C ALA A 97 4.91 1.02 -13.80
N LEU A 98 6.25 0.98 -13.86
CA LEU A 98 7.03 -0.20 -13.44
C LEU A 98 7.02 -0.40 -11.93
N PHE A 99 6.97 0.67 -11.14
CA PHE A 99 6.83 0.57 -9.68
C PHE A 99 5.49 -0.07 -9.31
N PHE A 100 4.38 0.51 -9.77
CA PHE A 100 3.04 0.06 -9.38
C PHE A 100 2.71 -1.36 -9.88
N THR A 101 3.26 -1.78 -11.01
CA THR A 101 3.05 -3.13 -11.56
C THR A 101 4.06 -4.17 -11.09
N SER A 102 5.11 -3.78 -10.35
CA SER A 102 6.11 -4.73 -9.86
C SER A 102 5.48 -5.77 -8.92
N ALA A 103 5.79 -7.05 -9.14
CA ALA A 103 5.47 -8.14 -8.20
C ALA A 103 6.57 -8.35 -7.15
N ASP A 104 7.74 -7.77 -7.37
CA ASP A 104 8.94 -7.93 -6.56
C ASP A 104 9.18 -6.65 -5.74
N GLU A 105 9.18 -6.79 -4.42
CA GLU A 105 9.37 -5.68 -3.50
C GLU A 105 10.78 -5.09 -3.62
N LYS A 106 11.80 -5.93 -3.84
CA LYS A 106 13.19 -5.46 -3.97
C LYS A 106 13.33 -4.57 -5.20
N LYS A 107 12.82 -5.02 -6.35
CA LYS A 107 12.80 -4.21 -7.59
C LYS A 107 11.99 -2.92 -7.42
N ALA A 108 10.91 -2.97 -6.64
CA ALA A 108 10.12 -1.79 -6.35
C ALA A 108 10.92 -0.78 -5.50
N VAL A 109 11.67 -1.25 -4.49
CA VAL A 109 12.58 -0.41 -3.68
C VAL A 109 13.69 0.19 -4.56
N GLU A 110 14.34 -0.62 -5.40
CA GLU A 110 15.38 -0.16 -6.33
C GLU A 110 14.87 0.93 -7.28
N ASN A 111 13.65 0.76 -7.82
CA ASN A 111 12.99 1.79 -8.63
C ASN A 111 12.81 3.09 -7.82
N LEU A 112 12.29 3.02 -6.59
CA LEU A 112 12.14 4.21 -5.75
C LEU A 112 13.47 4.82 -5.32
N ASP A 113 14.55 4.04 -5.16
CA ASP A 113 15.88 4.55 -4.85
C ASP A 113 16.43 5.37 -6.02
N ILE A 114 16.32 4.84 -7.24
CA ILE A 114 16.73 5.55 -8.47
C ILE A 114 15.88 6.81 -8.70
N MET A 115 14.57 6.72 -8.45
CA MET A 115 13.64 7.86 -8.56
C MET A 115 13.79 8.85 -7.39
N GLY A 116 14.57 8.55 -6.37
CA GLY A 116 14.70 9.41 -5.17
C GLY A 116 13.42 9.54 -4.36
N SER A 117 12.49 8.58 -4.46
CA SER A 117 11.20 8.62 -3.77
C SER A 117 11.30 8.17 -2.31
N LYS A 118 10.65 8.91 -1.42
CA LYS A 118 10.47 8.52 -0.01
C LYS A 118 9.03 8.15 0.33
N TYR A 119 8.05 8.82 -0.29
CA TYR A 119 6.64 8.56 -0.05
C TYR A 119 5.95 8.10 -1.31
N ILE A 120 4.82 7.40 -1.13
CA ILE A 120 3.99 6.89 -2.20
C ILE A 120 2.56 7.36 -1.94
N PHE A 121 1.96 8.07 -2.91
CA PHE A 121 0.55 8.45 -2.89
C PHE A 121 -0.21 7.56 -3.87
N ILE A 122 -1.20 6.82 -3.36
CA ILE A 122 -2.12 6.05 -4.20
C ILE A 122 -3.55 6.50 -3.92
N ASP A 123 -4.28 6.84 -4.98
CA ASP A 123 -5.73 7.04 -4.90
C ASP A 123 -6.53 5.88 -5.49
N ASN A 124 -7.82 5.86 -5.17
CA ASN A 124 -8.74 4.82 -5.59
C ASN A 124 -8.86 4.71 -7.12
N LYS A 125 -8.77 5.83 -7.84
CA LYS A 125 -8.80 5.82 -9.31
C LYS A 125 -7.58 5.08 -9.87
N THR A 126 -6.39 5.42 -9.38
CA THR A 126 -5.13 4.77 -9.73
C THR A 126 -5.15 3.28 -9.38
N ALA A 127 -5.58 2.94 -8.16
CA ALA A 127 -5.64 1.57 -7.67
C ALA A 127 -6.55 0.65 -8.51
N ASN A 128 -7.58 1.22 -9.15
CA ASN A 128 -8.47 0.50 -10.05
C ASN A 128 -8.01 0.46 -11.51
N ASN A 129 -6.94 1.16 -11.89
CA ASN A 129 -6.52 1.36 -13.28
C ASN A 129 -5.20 0.65 -13.66
N ILE A 130 -4.92 -0.54 -13.09
CA ILE A 130 -3.68 -1.26 -13.41
C ILE A 130 -3.54 -1.58 -14.91
N GLY A 131 -4.66 -1.82 -15.60
CA GLY A 131 -4.70 -2.05 -17.05
C GLY A 131 -4.17 -0.83 -17.80
N GLY A 132 -4.70 0.36 -17.52
CA GLY A 132 -4.24 1.62 -18.13
C GLY A 132 -2.79 1.97 -17.77
N ILE A 133 -2.36 1.69 -16.54
CA ILE A 133 -0.95 1.85 -16.13
C ILE A 133 -0.04 0.95 -16.99
N SER A 134 -0.44 -0.29 -17.23
CA SER A 134 0.39 -1.29 -17.93
C SER A 134 0.57 -1.05 -19.43
N VAL A 135 -0.30 -0.25 -20.06
CA VAL A 135 -0.18 0.13 -21.47
C VAL A 135 1.15 0.84 -21.74
N TRP A 136 1.61 1.66 -20.79
CA TRP A 136 2.81 2.51 -20.95
C TRP A 136 4.11 1.75 -21.18
N TYR A 137 4.18 0.49 -20.77
CA TYR A 137 5.33 -0.38 -21.03
C TYR A 137 4.96 -1.65 -21.81
N LYS A 138 3.78 -1.65 -22.45
CA LYS A 138 3.25 -2.78 -23.24
C LYS A 138 3.09 -4.08 -22.42
N GLY A 139 2.80 -3.98 -21.13
CA GLY A 139 2.67 -5.11 -20.21
C GLY A 139 1.23 -5.49 -19.85
N THR A 140 0.29 -5.36 -20.80
CA THR A 140 -1.16 -5.44 -20.58
C THR A 140 -1.71 -6.85 -20.32
N GLU A 141 -0.89 -7.88 -20.54
CA GLU A 141 -1.32 -9.27 -20.43
C GLU A 141 -1.54 -9.71 -18.97
N ASN A 142 -2.52 -10.61 -18.77
CA ASN A 142 -2.71 -11.38 -17.55
C ASN A 142 -3.00 -10.59 -16.26
N TRP A 143 -3.48 -9.36 -16.32
CA TRP A 143 -3.97 -8.61 -15.14
C TRP A 143 -5.37 -9.04 -14.67
N THR A 144 -6.13 -9.66 -15.57
CA THR A 144 -7.43 -10.27 -15.30
C THR A 144 -7.35 -11.71 -15.80
N THR A 145 -7.98 -12.63 -15.07
CA THR A 145 -8.18 -14.01 -15.51
C THR A 145 -9.68 -14.31 -15.55
N TYR A 146 -10.07 -15.47 -16.08
CA TYR A 146 -11.48 -15.83 -16.21
C TYR A 146 -11.75 -17.17 -15.53
N ILE A 147 -12.84 -17.21 -14.77
CA ILE A 147 -13.36 -18.46 -14.23
C ILE A 147 -14.64 -18.85 -14.97
N LYS A 148 -14.83 -20.16 -15.15
CA LYS A 148 -16.10 -20.71 -15.63
C LYS A 148 -17.04 -20.82 -14.44
N HIS A 149 -18.23 -20.24 -14.55
CA HIS A 149 -19.24 -20.32 -13.53
C HIS A 149 -20.57 -20.77 -14.14
N LYS A 150 -21.21 -21.76 -13.50
CA LYS A 150 -22.49 -22.31 -13.93
C LYS A 150 -23.61 -21.50 -13.28
N ILE A 151 -24.49 -20.93 -14.09
CA ILE A 151 -25.57 -20.06 -13.64
C ILE A 151 -26.92 -20.63 -14.09
N THR A 152 -27.85 -20.73 -13.14
CA THR A 152 -29.22 -21.20 -13.37
C THR A 152 -30.20 -20.02 -13.40
N LEU A 153 -30.67 -19.71 -14.61
CA LEU A 153 -31.79 -18.79 -14.90
C LEU A 153 -33.11 -19.57 -14.91
N PRO A 154 -34.28 -18.91 -14.77
CA PRO A 154 -35.56 -19.63 -14.65
C PRO A 154 -35.87 -20.59 -15.81
N GLN A 155 -35.41 -20.31 -17.03
CA GLN A 155 -35.67 -21.14 -18.22
C GLN A 155 -34.42 -21.84 -18.79
N LYS A 156 -33.22 -21.59 -18.25
CA LYS A 156 -31.98 -22.15 -18.81
C LYS A 156 -30.82 -22.15 -17.83
N THR A 157 -29.91 -23.10 -18.03
CA THR A 157 -28.61 -23.11 -17.35
C THR A 157 -27.52 -22.73 -18.33
N LEU A 158 -26.66 -21.79 -17.94
CA LEU A 158 -25.56 -21.28 -18.76
C LEU A 158 -24.22 -21.47 -18.04
N ASN A 159 -23.19 -21.83 -18.80
CA ASN A 159 -21.81 -21.69 -18.34
C ASN A 159 -21.28 -20.36 -18.86
N ILE A 160 -21.01 -19.43 -17.95
CA ILE A 160 -20.44 -18.13 -18.30
C ILE A 160 -18.96 -18.07 -17.91
N LYS A 161 -18.19 -17.26 -18.65
CA LYS A 161 -16.84 -16.88 -18.26
C LYS A 161 -16.91 -15.50 -17.61
N ILE A 162 -16.59 -15.40 -16.32
CA ILE A 162 -16.56 -14.12 -15.62
C ILE A 162 -15.12 -13.72 -15.29
N PRO A 163 -14.76 -12.45 -15.47
CA PRO A 163 -13.42 -11.99 -15.20
C PRO A 163 -13.21 -11.81 -13.69
N ILE A 164 -12.05 -12.23 -13.19
CA ILE A 164 -11.61 -11.99 -11.82
C ILE A 164 -10.21 -11.39 -11.84
N ASP A 165 -9.82 -10.78 -10.73
CA ASP A 165 -8.46 -10.29 -10.58
C ASP A 165 -7.47 -11.48 -10.58
N SER A 166 -6.36 -11.34 -11.31
CA SER A 166 -5.38 -12.42 -11.46
C SER A 166 -4.37 -12.46 -10.32
N ALA A 167 -3.62 -13.56 -10.20
CA ALA A 167 -2.47 -13.63 -9.29
C ALA A 167 -1.45 -12.51 -9.55
N LYS A 168 -1.23 -12.15 -10.83
CA LYS A 168 -0.35 -11.03 -11.23
C LYS A 168 -0.84 -9.71 -10.65
N PHE A 169 -2.14 -9.42 -10.71
CA PHE A 169 -2.71 -8.23 -10.07
C PHE A 169 -2.48 -8.26 -8.56
N HIS A 170 -2.81 -9.37 -7.90
CA HIS A 170 -2.68 -9.48 -6.44
C HIS A 170 -1.24 -9.30 -5.95
N GLN A 171 -0.24 -9.73 -6.74
CA GLN A 171 1.18 -9.59 -6.44
C GLN A 171 1.73 -8.19 -6.69
N SER A 172 1.04 -7.35 -7.47
CA SER A 172 1.51 -5.99 -7.79
C SER A 172 1.67 -5.12 -6.54
N MET A 173 2.65 -4.21 -6.57
CA MET A 173 2.80 -3.19 -5.52
C MET A 173 1.55 -2.33 -5.37
N LEU A 174 0.85 -2.02 -6.47
CA LEU A 174 -0.41 -1.28 -6.41
C LEU A 174 -1.45 -1.96 -5.51
N ASN A 175 -1.65 -3.27 -5.68
CA ASN A 175 -2.58 -4.03 -4.85
C ASN A 175 -2.05 -4.23 -3.42
N ARG A 176 -0.78 -4.63 -3.28
CA ARG A 176 -0.15 -4.91 -1.98
C ARG A 176 -0.09 -3.67 -1.09
N LEU A 177 0.11 -2.48 -1.65
CA LEU A 177 0.02 -1.23 -0.91
C LEU A 177 -1.44 -0.86 -0.66
N PHE A 178 -2.23 -0.65 -1.71
CA PHE A 178 -3.53 0.02 -1.56
C PHE A 178 -4.63 -0.85 -0.96
N TYR A 179 -4.82 -2.08 -1.44
CA TYR A 179 -5.90 -2.95 -0.96
C TYR A 179 -5.49 -3.82 0.22
N ASN A 180 -4.19 -4.02 0.43
CA ASN A 180 -3.66 -4.83 1.52
C ASN A 180 -2.93 -4.02 2.60
N ASP A 181 -3.00 -2.68 2.58
CA ASP A 181 -2.40 -1.81 3.61
C ASP A 181 -0.89 -2.03 3.84
N ALA A 182 -0.15 -2.39 2.78
CA ALA A 182 1.26 -2.78 2.87
C ALA A 182 1.53 -4.04 3.74
N ASN A 183 0.50 -4.87 3.99
CA ASN A 183 0.65 -6.08 4.78
C ASN A 183 1.71 -7.02 4.18
N GLY A 184 2.62 -7.50 5.03
CA GLY A 184 3.73 -8.38 4.66
C GLY A 184 4.93 -7.69 4.01
N LEU A 185 4.83 -6.40 3.61
CA LEU A 185 5.97 -5.66 3.05
C LEU A 185 7.02 -5.37 4.12
N GLN A 186 8.29 -5.39 3.73
CA GLN A 186 9.45 -5.16 4.59
C GLN A 186 9.87 -3.69 4.64
N HIS A 187 9.66 -2.96 3.54
CA HIS A 187 10.18 -1.62 3.33
C HIS A 187 9.10 -0.56 3.14
N PHE A 188 7.83 -0.91 3.34
CA PHE A 188 6.70 -0.01 3.13
C PHE A 188 5.74 -0.02 4.32
N ARG A 189 5.33 1.16 4.76
CA ARG A 189 4.34 1.33 5.82
C ARG A 189 3.26 2.33 5.43
N LEU A 190 2.01 2.03 5.77
CA LEU A 190 0.90 2.97 5.69
C LEU A 190 1.11 4.05 6.76
N ILE A 191 1.06 5.32 6.36
CA ILE A 191 1.22 6.46 7.28
C ILE A 191 -0.03 7.35 7.34
N TYR A 192 -0.90 7.24 6.34
CA TYR A 192 -2.16 7.97 6.26
C TYR A 192 -3.17 7.25 5.37
N GLU A 193 -4.44 7.35 5.75
CA GLU A 193 -5.58 7.12 4.88
C GLU A 193 -6.51 8.32 4.97
N SER A 194 -7.20 8.67 3.88
CA SER A 194 -8.13 9.79 3.86
C SER A 194 -9.41 9.51 4.65
N GLY A 195 -10.16 10.57 4.98
CA GLY A 195 -11.52 10.46 5.53
C GLY A 195 -12.57 9.92 4.55
N GLY A 196 -13.82 10.34 4.70
CA GLY A 196 -14.92 9.93 3.82
C GLY A 196 -15.33 8.47 3.98
N ASP A 197 -16.06 7.94 3.00
CA ASP A 197 -16.63 6.60 3.03
C ASP A 197 -15.61 5.53 2.66
N TYR A 198 -15.84 4.29 3.11
CA TYR A 198 -15.14 3.13 2.59
C TYR A 198 -15.70 2.76 1.22
N LEU A 199 -14.80 2.57 0.27
CA LEU A 199 -15.06 2.23 -1.11
C LEU A 199 -14.84 0.74 -1.30
N VAL A 200 -15.81 0.06 -1.89
CA VAL A 200 -15.68 -1.32 -2.36
C VAL A 200 -15.90 -1.34 -3.85
N MET A 201 -14.86 -1.70 -4.61
CA MET A 201 -15.02 -2.03 -6.02
C MET A 201 -15.44 -3.49 -6.14
N LEU A 202 -16.49 -3.76 -6.91
CA LEU A 202 -16.92 -5.10 -7.30
C LEU A 202 -17.12 -5.19 -8.81
N ARG A 203 -17.19 -6.41 -9.33
CA ARG A 203 -17.62 -6.68 -10.70
C ARG A 203 -19.05 -7.20 -10.73
N ARG A 204 -19.75 -6.92 -11.82
CA ARG A 204 -21.12 -7.40 -12.04
C ARG A 204 -21.24 -7.99 -13.43
N ALA A 205 -21.78 -9.20 -13.52
CA ALA A 205 -22.26 -9.76 -14.76
C ALA A 205 -23.74 -9.39 -14.93
N ILE A 206 -24.03 -8.57 -15.93
CA ILE A 206 -25.35 -8.04 -16.24
C ILE A 206 -25.92 -8.84 -17.41
N PHE A 207 -27.17 -9.29 -17.30
CA PHE A 207 -27.82 -10.16 -18.30
C PHE A 207 -28.93 -9.47 -19.10
N LYS A 208 -29.39 -8.29 -18.68
CA LYS A 208 -30.39 -7.48 -19.39
C LYS A 208 -29.89 -6.03 -19.54
N PRO A 209 -30.13 -5.37 -20.70
CA PRO A 209 -30.83 -5.88 -21.88
C PRO A 209 -30.02 -6.92 -22.69
N TYR A 210 -28.70 -6.94 -22.56
CA TYR A 210 -27.79 -7.94 -23.12
C TYR A 210 -26.69 -8.27 -22.10
N PHE A 211 -25.89 -9.31 -22.37
CA PHE A 211 -24.82 -9.73 -21.47
C PHE A 211 -23.61 -8.79 -21.55
N TYR A 212 -23.18 -8.25 -20.41
CA TYR A 212 -21.91 -7.55 -20.28
C TYR A 212 -21.37 -7.66 -18.86
N VAL A 213 -20.10 -7.34 -18.67
CA VAL A 213 -19.49 -7.22 -17.34
C VAL A 213 -19.02 -5.80 -17.13
N ASP A 214 -19.34 -5.25 -15.96
CA ASP A 214 -18.83 -3.95 -15.53
C ASP A 214 -18.18 -4.02 -14.14
N ALA A 215 -17.58 -2.90 -13.74
CA ALA A 215 -17.12 -2.68 -12.39
C ALA A 215 -17.92 -1.52 -11.77
N LYS A 216 -18.24 -1.64 -10.49
CA LYS A 216 -18.96 -0.61 -9.72
C LYS A 216 -18.26 -0.38 -8.39
N ILE A 217 -18.21 0.88 -7.98
CA ILE A 217 -17.77 1.26 -6.63
C ILE A 217 -19.01 1.55 -5.79
N LEU A 218 -19.07 0.93 -4.61
CA LEU A 218 -20.08 1.18 -3.58
C LEU A 218 -19.43 1.89 -2.38
N ASN A 219 -20.21 2.71 -1.69
CA ASN A 219 -19.78 3.49 -0.53
C ASN A 219 -20.38 2.91 0.75
N PHE A 220 -19.58 2.83 1.80
CA PHE A 220 -19.97 2.34 3.11
C PHE A 220 -19.45 3.28 4.19
N LYS A 221 -20.31 3.71 5.11
CA LYS A 221 -19.90 4.54 6.25
C LYS A 221 -19.03 3.75 7.24
N ASN A 222 -19.32 2.46 7.40
CA ASN A 222 -18.68 1.59 8.38
C ASN A 222 -17.79 0.53 7.69
N TYR A 223 -16.58 0.32 8.24
CA TYR A 223 -15.64 -0.66 7.72
C TYR A 223 -16.12 -2.12 7.85
N LYS A 224 -16.75 -2.46 8.98
CA LYS A 224 -17.24 -3.83 9.25
C LYS A 224 -18.36 -4.21 8.28
N ASP A 225 -19.27 -3.28 8.00
CA ASP A 225 -20.34 -3.49 7.03
C ASP A 225 -19.78 -3.69 5.61
N ALA A 226 -18.79 -2.88 5.24
CA ALA A 226 -18.10 -3.03 3.96
C ALA A 226 -17.39 -4.38 3.86
N LEU A 227 -16.73 -4.83 4.93
CA LEU A 227 -16.04 -6.12 4.97
C LEU A 227 -17.02 -7.30 4.89
N LYS A 228 -18.16 -7.21 5.58
CA LYS A 228 -19.25 -8.18 5.48
C LYS A 228 -19.76 -8.27 4.04
N PHE A 229 -20.03 -7.12 3.40
CA PHE A 229 -20.43 -7.07 2.01
C PHE A 229 -19.40 -7.73 1.07
N VAL A 230 -18.10 -7.43 1.24
CA VAL A 230 -17.03 -8.06 0.42
C VAL A 230 -17.02 -9.58 0.58
N THR A 231 -17.19 -10.07 1.82
CA THR A 231 -17.26 -11.51 2.10
C THR A 231 -18.44 -12.16 1.37
N ASP A 232 -19.62 -11.55 1.43
CA ASP A 232 -20.82 -12.06 0.76
C ASP A 232 -20.72 -11.94 -0.78
N ALA A 233 -20.23 -10.81 -1.29
CA ALA A 233 -20.03 -10.56 -2.73
C ALA A 233 -19.05 -11.57 -3.37
N ASN A 234 -18.03 -12.00 -2.62
CA ASN A 234 -17.07 -12.99 -3.10
C ASN A 234 -17.58 -14.44 -3.01
N ARG A 235 -18.71 -14.70 -2.35
CA ARG A 235 -19.45 -15.98 -2.50
C ARG A 235 -20.23 -16.06 -3.80
N MET A 236 -20.34 -14.94 -4.53
CA MET A 236 -20.99 -14.78 -5.81
C MET A 236 -22.50 -15.05 -5.76
N TYR A 237 -23.32 -14.02 -5.98
CA TYR A 237 -24.77 -14.15 -5.83
C TYR A 237 -25.55 -13.22 -6.76
N TRP A 238 -26.84 -13.51 -6.92
CA TRP A 238 -27.78 -12.66 -7.64
C TRP A 238 -28.20 -11.46 -6.78
N ALA A 239 -27.91 -10.25 -7.25
CA ALA A 239 -28.24 -9.02 -6.53
C ALA A 239 -29.74 -8.70 -6.52
N ASN A 240 -30.52 -9.35 -7.40
CA ASN A 240 -31.95 -9.08 -7.58
C ASN A 240 -32.73 -10.36 -7.88
N LYS A 241 -34.03 -10.34 -7.57
CA LYS A 241 -34.95 -11.50 -7.70
C LYS A 241 -35.11 -11.95 -9.15
N GLU A 242 -35.07 -11.01 -10.09
CA GLU A 242 -35.20 -11.29 -11.53
C GLU A 242 -33.95 -11.95 -12.13
N LYS A 243 -32.89 -12.14 -11.33
CA LYS A 243 -31.63 -12.77 -11.75
C LYS A 243 -31.03 -12.11 -12.99
N THR A 244 -30.90 -10.79 -12.96
CA THR A 244 -30.32 -10.01 -14.07
C THR A 244 -28.98 -9.38 -13.73
N VAL A 245 -28.61 -9.31 -12.44
CA VAL A 245 -27.35 -8.75 -11.95
C VAL A 245 -26.68 -9.77 -11.04
N PHE A 246 -25.54 -10.29 -11.46
CA PHE A 246 -24.75 -11.26 -10.71
C PHE A 246 -23.46 -10.61 -10.19
N ILE A 247 -23.30 -10.56 -8.87
CA ILE A 247 -22.16 -9.92 -8.20
C ILE A 247 -21.02 -10.93 -8.05
N HIS A 248 -19.79 -10.50 -8.33
CA HIS A 248 -18.58 -11.27 -8.07
C HIS A 248 -17.35 -10.35 -7.93
N ASN A 249 -16.23 -10.90 -7.46
CA ASN A 249 -14.92 -10.26 -7.43
C ASN A 249 -14.94 -8.85 -6.80
N ALA A 250 -15.35 -8.80 -5.53
CA ALA A 250 -15.26 -7.61 -4.71
C ALA A 250 -13.86 -7.49 -4.07
N ARG A 251 -13.26 -6.31 -4.17
CA ARG A 251 -11.96 -5.99 -3.53
C ARG A 251 -12.16 -5.54 -2.09
N ASN A 252 -11.09 -5.62 -1.30
CA ASN A 252 -11.10 -5.16 0.08
C ASN A 252 -11.60 -3.71 0.22
N PRO A 253 -12.32 -3.37 1.30
CA PRO A 253 -12.76 -1.99 1.53
C PRO A 253 -11.57 -1.06 1.77
N VAL A 254 -11.58 0.11 1.14
CA VAL A 254 -10.49 1.09 1.21
C VAL A 254 -11.03 2.51 1.30
N LYS A 255 -10.23 3.45 1.82
CA LYS A 255 -10.52 4.88 1.70
C LYS A 255 -10.12 5.41 0.31
N GLY A 256 -10.49 6.66 0.02
CA GLY A 256 -10.22 7.31 -1.26
C GLY A 256 -8.73 7.43 -1.59
N ASP A 257 -7.93 7.86 -0.61
CA ASP A 257 -6.49 8.07 -0.75
C ASP A 257 -5.71 7.36 0.38
N LYS A 258 -4.51 6.88 0.06
CA LYS A 258 -3.54 6.34 1.03
C LYS A 258 -2.15 6.86 0.72
N ILE A 259 -1.40 7.15 1.78
CA ILE A 259 0.01 7.53 1.69
C ILE A 259 0.85 6.51 2.45
N PHE A 260 1.93 6.09 1.82
CA PHE A 260 2.90 5.16 2.37
C PHE A 260 4.27 5.82 2.44
N GLU A 261 5.11 5.34 3.36
CA GLU A 261 6.52 5.69 3.42
C GLU A 261 7.38 4.48 3.10
N LYS A 262 8.42 4.70 2.28
CA LYS A 262 9.52 3.76 2.08
C LYS A 262 10.51 3.92 3.24
N VAL A 263 10.79 2.82 3.95
CA VAL A 263 11.72 2.79 5.08
C VAL A 263 12.75 1.67 4.89
N LYS A 264 13.89 1.79 5.59
CA LYS A 264 14.87 0.69 5.64
C LYS A 264 14.29 -0.54 6.32
N GLY A 265 13.50 -0.34 7.37
CA GLY A 265 12.89 -1.42 8.16
C GLY A 265 13.86 -1.98 9.20
N ALA A 266 13.38 -2.20 10.42
CA ALA A 266 14.20 -2.76 11.49
C ALA A 266 14.36 -4.27 11.28
N THR A 267 15.57 -4.80 11.49
CA THR A 267 15.80 -6.25 11.44
C THR A 267 15.57 -6.85 12.82
N ILE A 268 14.62 -7.76 12.98
CA ILE A 268 14.45 -8.55 14.19
C ILE A 268 15.12 -9.90 13.96
N ASN A 269 16.17 -10.20 14.74
CA ASN A 269 16.87 -11.48 14.71
C ASN A 269 16.61 -12.23 16.00
N GLY A 270 16.11 -13.46 15.90
CA GLY A 270 15.94 -14.34 17.04
C GLY A 270 16.58 -15.70 16.82
N GLU A 271 16.91 -16.34 17.94
CA GLU A 271 17.40 -17.71 18.00
C GLU A 271 16.35 -18.58 18.68
N VAL A 272 16.24 -19.83 18.26
CA VAL A 272 15.36 -20.82 18.89
C VAL A 272 16.17 -21.88 19.61
N SER A 273 15.55 -22.53 20.59
CA SER A 273 16.15 -23.66 21.29
C SER A 273 16.34 -24.85 20.35
N LYS A 274 17.29 -25.75 20.69
CA LYS A 274 17.71 -26.87 19.83
C LYS A 274 16.59 -27.87 19.51
N ASP A 275 15.53 -27.91 20.31
CA ASP A 275 14.34 -28.72 20.10
C ASP A 275 13.43 -28.20 18.97
N ILE A 276 13.59 -26.94 18.56
CA ILE A 276 12.84 -26.38 17.44
C ILE A 276 13.57 -26.72 16.14
N ALA A 277 12.94 -27.58 15.34
CA ALA A 277 13.47 -28.03 14.06
C ALA A 277 13.58 -26.88 13.05
N ASP A 278 14.58 -26.98 12.17
CA ASP A 278 14.66 -26.15 10.98
C ASP A 278 13.41 -26.33 10.12
N GLY A 279 13.00 -25.27 9.42
CA GLY A 279 11.75 -25.23 8.66
C GLY A 279 10.51 -24.91 9.48
N THR A 280 10.57 -24.91 10.82
CA THR A 280 9.47 -24.49 11.68
C THR A 280 9.02 -23.08 11.33
N ARG A 281 7.70 -22.89 11.15
CA ARG A 281 7.10 -21.61 10.79
C ARG A 281 7.15 -20.65 11.97
N VAL A 282 7.56 -19.42 11.72
CA VAL A 282 7.53 -18.32 12.67
C VAL A 282 6.63 -17.23 12.10
N ASN A 283 5.58 -16.86 12.85
CA ASN A 283 4.64 -15.81 12.45
C ASN A 283 4.89 -14.56 13.29
N LEU A 284 4.90 -13.39 12.66
CA LEU A 284 5.02 -12.11 13.34
C LEU A 284 3.78 -11.28 13.03
N THR A 285 3.19 -10.65 14.05
CA THR A 285 2.01 -9.80 13.90
C THR A 285 2.15 -8.48 14.67
N LEU A 286 1.54 -7.42 14.16
CA LEU A 286 1.35 -6.14 14.85
C LEU A 286 -0.02 -5.58 14.50
N LYS A 287 -0.81 -5.22 15.52
CA LYS A 287 -2.07 -4.51 15.31
C LYS A 287 -1.80 -3.02 15.15
N LEU A 288 -2.43 -2.41 14.16
CA LEU A 288 -2.32 -1.00 13.82
C LEU A 288 -3.71 -0.38 13.80
N LYS A 289 -3.78 0.91 14.14
CA LYS A 289 -5.01 1.70 14.19
C LYS A 289 -4.86 2.92 13.29
N THR A 290 -5.85 3.17 12.45
CA THR A 290 -5.92 4.41 11.66
C THR A 290 -6.57 5.54 12.47
N LYS A 291 -6.49 6.77 11.96
CA LYS A 291 -7.16 7.94 12.56
C LYS A 291 -8.68 7.79 12.67
N PHE A 292 -9.29 6.95 11.83
CA PHE A 292 -10.74 6.71 11.79
C PHE A 292 -11.13 5.40 12.49
N ASP A 293 -10.34 5.00 13.49
CA ASP A 293 -10.55 3.83 14.35
C ASP A 293 -10.58 2.47 13.65
N ARG A 294 -10.20 2.40 12.37
CA ARG A 294 -10.00 1.12 11.70
C ARG A 294 -8.80 0.41 12.27
N ILE A 295 -9.00 -0.82 12.73
CA ILE A 295 -7.93 -1.71 13.17
C ILE A 295 -7.61 -2.68 12.04
N PHE A 296 -6.32 -2.83 11.73
CA PHE A 296 -5.81 -3.82 10.80
C PHE A 296 -4.56 -4.48 11.38
N THR A 297 -4.23 -5.67 10.88
CA THR A 297 -3.06 -6.43 11.34
C THR A 297 -2.02 -6.44 10.24
N TYR A 298 -0.79 -6.05 10.60
CA TYR A 298 0.39 -6.32 9.80
C TYR A 298 0.98 -7.67 10.20
N GLU A 299 1.31 -8.51 9.23
CA GLU A 299 1.71 -9.89 9.42
C GLU A 299 2.85 -10.26 8.48
N GLN A 300 3.84 -10.98 9.00
CA GLN A 300 4.88 -11.64 8.22
C GLN A 300 5.04 -13.10 8.66
N THR A 301 5.56 -13.91 7.75
CA THR A 301 5.97 -15.28 8.06
C THR A 301 7.39 -15.50 7.59
N THR A 302 8.19 -16.15 8.43
CA THR A 302 9.48 -16.73 8.05
C THR A 302 9.57 -18.17 8.54
N LYS A 303 10.71 -18.82 8.32
CA LYS A 303 11.01 -20.17 8.84
C LYS A 303 12.32 -20.16 9.61
N VAL A 304 12.42 -21.04 10.60
CA VAL A 304 13.68 -21.32 11.29
C VAL A 304 14.68 -21.92 10.30
N LYS A 305 15.92 -21.41 10.32
CA LYS A 305 17.06 -21.91 9.56
C LYS A 305 18.31 -21.85 10.42
N ASN A 306 18.99 -22.98 10.58
CA ASN A 306 20.13 -23.16 11.47
C ASN A 306 19.85 -22.63 12.90
N GLY A 307 18.67 -22.94 13.44
CA GLY A 307 18.25 -22.50 14.77
C GLY A 307 17.98 -20.98 14.89
N LYS A 308 17.83 -20.26 13.77
CA LYS A 308 17.61 -18.80 13.74
C LYS A 308 16.42 -18.42 12.89
N TYR A 309 15.83 -17.27 13.16
CA TYR A 309 14.82 -16.63 12.31
C TYR A 309 15.08 -15.12 12.21
N ASN A 310 14.61 -14.52 11.14
CA ASN A 310 14.73 -13.08 10.92
C ASN A 310 13.46 -12.49 10.28
N PHE A 311 13.20 -11.24 10.62
CA PHE A 311 12.18 -10.39 9.99
C PHE A 311 12.78 -9.02 9.68
N ILE A 312 12.31 -8.37 8.62
CA ILE A 312 12.51 -6.94 8.38
C ILE A 312 11.14 -6.29 8.46
N VAL A 313 10.97 -5.39 9.43
CA VAL A 313 9.66 -4.82 9.76
C VAL A 313 9.63 -3.30 9.56
N PRO A 314 8.60 -2.74 8.92
CA PRO A 314 8.55 -1.33 8.56
C PRO A 314 7.83 -0.47 9.61
N TYR A 315 7.14 -1.05 10.59
CA TYR A 315 6.44 -0.28 11.62
C TYR A 315 7.22 -0.30 12.95
N PRO A 316 7.26 0.80 13.70
CA PRO A 316 7.66 0.77 15.10
C PRO A 316 6.49 0.28 15.98
N THR A 317 6.77 0.09 17.27
CA THR A 317 5.76 -0.20 18.31
C THR A 317 5.38 1.02 19.14
N ALA A 318 5.82 2.22 18.71
CA ALA A 318 5.47 3.51 19.29
C ALA A 318 4.93 4.46 18.21
N ALA A 319 4.46 5.65 18.59
CA ALA A 319 3.99 6.64 17.62
C ALA A 319 5.07 6.98 16.58
N MET A 320 4.71 6.92 15.29
CA MET A 320 5.60 7.29 14.18
C MET A 320 5.71 8.81 14.08
N ARG A 321 6.75 9.37 14.72
CA ARG A 321 7.02 10.81 14.74
C ARG A 321 8.52 11.08 14.86
N GLY A 322 8.97 12.20 14.32
CA GLY A 322 10.35 12.64 14.37
C GLY A 322 10.48 14.10 13.91
N ASP A 323 11.69 14.52 13.54
CA ASP A 323 11.94 15.90 13.09
C ASP A 323 11.18 16.18 11.78
N GLY A 324 10.21 17.08 11.83
CA GLY A 324 9.39 17.47 10.69
C GLY A 324 8.33 16.45 10.25
N TYR A 325 8.05 15.37 11.00
CA TYR A 325 7.00 14.42 10.64
C TYR A 325 6.25 13.82 11.82
N SER A 326 4.98 13.49 11.60
CA SER A 326 4.13 12.77 12.55
C SER A 326 2.97 12.13 11.80
N TYR A 327 2.80 10.81 11.93
CA TYR A 327 1.85 10.07 11.11
C TYR A 327 0.56 9.66 11.84
N ASP A 328 -0.49 9.36 11.08
CA ASP A 328 -1.84 9.12 11.59
C ASP A 328 -2.08 7.64 11.97
N ILE A 329 -1.23 6.73 11.51
CA ILE A 329 -1.28 5.31 11.85
C ILE A 329 -0.55 5.05 13.17
N LYS A 330 -1.19 4.32 14.08
CA LYS A 330 -0.68 4.06 15.43
C LYS A 330 -0.56 2.55 15.70
N PRO A 331 0.58 2.04 16.17
CA PRO A 331 0.68 0.66 16.65
C PRO A 331 -0.15 0.47 17.93
N ILE A 332 -0.73 -0.71 18.07
CA ILE A 332 -1.45 -1.16 19.26
C ILE A 332 -0.59 -2.25 19.93
N GLY A 333 0.34 -1.80 20.78
CA GLY A 333 1.22 -2.67 21.55
C GLY A 333 2.46 -3.17 20.80
N PRO A 334 3.15 -4.18 21.34
CA PRO A 334 4.35 -4.76 20.76
C PRO A 334 4.05 -5.66 19.56
N TYR A 335 5.08 -5.98 18.78
CA TYR A 335 5.03 -7.11 17.86
C TYR A 335 4.85 -8.41 18.64
N GLN A 336 4.04 -9.32 18.13
CA GLN A 336 3.83 -10.66 18.65
C GLN A 336 4.48 -11.66 17.70
N ILE A 337 5.51 -12.37 18.15
CA ILE A 337 6.20 -13.42 17.38
C ILE A 337 5.77 -14.78 17.93
N GLN A 338 5.10 -15.56 17.10
CA GLN A 338 4.62 -16.90 17.43
C GLN A 338 5.50 -17.98 16.79
N ILE A 339 5.97 -18.92 17.63
CA ILE A 339 6.74 -20.10 17.24
C ILE A 339 6.12 -21.30 17.96
N GLY A 340 5.39 -22.15 17.22
CA GLY A 340 4.57 -23.19 17.82
C GLY A 340 3.52 -22.59 18.77
N SER A 341 3.53 -23.01 20.04
CA SER A 341 2.66 -22.47 21.10
C SER A 341 3.23 -21.24 21.81
N LYS A 342 4.52 -20.92 21.61
CA LYS A 342 5.18 -19.79 22.29
C LYS A 342 4.88 -18.49 21.54
N VAL A 343 4.64 -17.43 22.31
CA VAL A 343 4.46 -16.06 21.81
C VAL A 343 5.43 -15.14 22.55
N ILE A 344 6.14 -14.31 21.80
CA ILE A 344 7.15 -13.37 22.30
C ILE A 344 6.74 -11.96 21.91
N GLU A 345 6.83 -11.04 22.86
CA GLU A 345 6.62 -9.62 22.61
C GLU A 345 7.93 -8.91 22.27
N VAL A 346 7.92 -8.09 21.21
CA VAL A 346 9.09 -7.34 20.76
C VAL A 346 8.73 -5.88 20.57
N LEU A 347 9.48 -4.99 21.23
CA LEU A 347 9.40 -3.56 21.03
C LEU A 347 10.38 -3.12 19.93
N VAL A 348 9.90 -2.31 19.00
CA VAL A 348 10.68 -1.79 17.86
C VAL A 348 10.65 -0.26 17.90
N PRO A 349 11.77 0.41 18.23
CA PRO A 349 11.85 1.87 18.18
C PRO A 349 11.75 2.41 16.76
N GLU A 350 11.16 3.60 16.60
CA GLU A 350 11.08 4.31 15.31
C GLU A 350 12.45 4.52 14.67
N GLU A 351 13.45 4.93 15.46
CA GLU A 351 14.83 5.09 14.96
C GLU A 351 15.37 3.81 14.33
N ALA A 352 15.10 2.65 14.94
CA ALA A 352 15.56 1.36 14.43
C ALA A 352 14.98 1.06 13.04
N VAL A 353 13.71 1.42 12.81
CA VAL A 353 13.06 1.30 11.50
C VAL A 353 13.70 2.23 10.48
N MET A 354 13.95 3.48 10.86
CA MET A 354 14.48 4.50 9.96
C MET A 354 15.92 4.21 9.52
N ILE A 355 16.77 3.74 10.43
CA ILE A 355 18.19 3.46 10.13
C ILE A 355 18.47 2.02 9.71
N GLY A 356 17.50 1.11 9.86
CA GLY A 356 17.68 -0.31 9.57
C GLY A 356 18.45 -1.07 10.66
N LYS A 357 18.24 -0.69 11.92
CA LYS A 357 18.97 -1.29 13.06
C LYS A 357 18.50 -2.72 13.31
N THR A 358 19.45 -3.57 13.69
CA THR A 358 19.15 -4.93 14.17
C THR A 358 18.76 -4.93 15.65
N ILE A 359 17.64 -5.57 15.96
CA ILE A 359 17.17 -5.92 17.30
C ILE A 359 17.43 -7.42 17.50
N LYS A 360 18.31 -7.75 18.45
CA LYS A 360 18.65 -9.14 18.78
C LYS A 360 17.79 -9.63 19.93
N LEU A 361 17.13 -10.77 19.73
CA LEU A 361 16.38 -11.48 20.77
C LEU A 361 17.22 -12.67 21.23
N SER A 362 17.61 -12.69 22.50
CA SER A 362 18.36 -13.82 23.09
C SER A 362 17.44 -15.01 23.40
N SER A 363 17.97 -16.23 23.30
CA SER A 363 17.28 -17.49 23.62
C SER A 363 16.69 -17.56 25.04
N LEU A 364 17.20 -16.77 25.99
CA LEU A 364 16.69 -16.66 27.37
C LEU A 364 15.27 -16.07 27.47
N VAL A 365 14.80 -15.34 26.44
CA VAL A 365 13.44 -14.76 26.39
C VAL A 365 12.38 -15.83 26.02
N LEU A 366 12.80 -17.04 25.62
CA LEU A 366 11.91 -18.15 25.24
C LEU A 366 11.40 -18.99 26.43
N ASN A 367 11.66 -18.59 27.68
CA ASN A 367 11.32 -19.33 28.90
C ASN A 367 10.32 -18.64 29.86
N THR A 368 9.57 -17.63 29.42
CA THR A 368 8.50 -17.01 30.24
C THR A 368 7.27 -16.76 29.36
N ARG A 369 6.05 -17.25 29.59
CA ARG A 369 5.37 -17.81 30.77
C ARG A 369 4.45 -18.99 30.34
N ALA A 370 4.59 -20.13 31.01
CA ALA A 370 3.46 -21.02 31.29
C ALA A 370 3.14 -20.82 32.78
N GLY A 371 1.92 -20.43 33.13
CA GLY A 371 1.56 -20.22 34.53
C GLY A 371 0.28 -19.40 34.71
N SER A 372 -0.81 -20.13 34.92
CA SER A 372 -2.10 -19.76 35.52
C SER A 372 -2.22 -18.36 36.14
N ARG A 373 -3.30 -17.66 35.79
CA ARG A 373 -4.00 -16.79 36.74
C ARG A 373 -5.35 -17.41 37.08
N THR A 374 -5.35 -18.19 38.15
CA THR A 374 -6.51 -18.40 39.03
C THR A 374 -6.33 -17.48 40.21
N PHE A 375 -7.17 -16.45 40.28
CA PHE A 375 -8.08 -16.04 41.37
C PHE A 375 -8.55 -14.61 41.08
#